data_AF-A0A6P3F5U2-F1
#
_entry.id   AF-A0A6P3F5U2-F1
#
_cell.length_a   1.000
_cell.length_b   1.000
_cell.length_c   1.000
_cell.angle_alpha   90.00
_cell.angle_beta   90.00
_cell.angle_gamma   90.00
#
_symmetry.space_group_name_H-M   'P 1'
#
loop_
_entity.id
_entity.type
_entity.pdbx_description
1 polymer ?
#
loop_
_entity_poly.entity_id
_entity_poly.type
_entity_poly.pdbx_seq_one_letter_code
_entity_poly.pdbx_strand_id
1 'polypeptide(L)'
;MRVRSDAPPRRAQAPGEAGSCTGPADHCPPPDARAQPASPPLPSQSPRRGGEEPGREGRAADWDSQALPGAAVRRGEAMSALPGLRPEVRDSCASLGFMLLVVLLVGLARAGARKRLHRPAAHAFVSEFLGTLQLCCCTHELLLLSEQDSAHPTWTLTLVYFFSLVHGLTLAGTSSNPCSLMMQIALGGMAPEMGALRLLAQLASALGSRYCMRALWSLGLTRYHFGERIFDCRNPVQSDLPKAVMTEAICCFIFHSALLQFQEVRARLRVHLLAAVITFLAYAGGSLTGALFNPALALSLHFVCFDEAFSQFFTVYWLAPSVGILLMILMFSFLPPWLNHNQIITKKE
;
A
#
# COMPACT_ATOMS: atom_id res chain seq x y z
N MET A 1 64.60 -16.34 -15.56
CA MET A 1 64.23 -17.71 -15.96
C MET A 1 62.70 -17.74 -16.05
N ARG A 2 61.95 -17.76 -17.16
CA ARG A 2 62.04 -18.47 -18.47
C ARG A 2 62.49 -19.91 -18.26
N VAL A 3 61.74 -20.97 -18.61
CA VAL A 3 60.95 -21.28 -19.83
C VAL A 3 59.91 -22.36 -19.41
N ARG A 4 58.58 -22.24 -19.65
CA ARG A 4 57.76 -22.43 -20.88
C ARG A 4 57.64 -23.88 -21.38
N SER A 5 56.40 -24.31 -21.66
CA SER A 5 55.96 -25.03 -22.87
C SER A 5 54.52 -25.52 -22.62
N ASP A 6 53.51 -25.47 -23.50
CA ASP A 6 53.20 -24.84 -24.79
C ASP A 6 51.66 -25.09 -24.97
N ALA A 7 50.78 -24.10 -25.19
CA ALA A 7 50.46 -23.35 -26.41
C ALA A 7 49.42 -24.02 -27.37
N PRO A 8 48.60 -23.24 -28.11
CA PRO A 8 47.18 -23.51 -28.49
C PRO A 8 46.96 -23.46 -30.05
N PRO A 9 46.05 -22.65 -30.66
CA PRO A 9 44.57 -22.59 -30.74
C PRO A 9 44.02 -22.82 -32.19
N ARG A 10 42.70 -22.69 -32.45
CA ARG A 10 42.17 -22.35 -33.79
C ARG A 10 41.07 -21.27 -33.78
N ARG A 11 41.27 -20.28 -34.67
CA ARG A 11 40.47 -19.11 -35.10
C ARG A 11 39.29 -19.54 -36.02
N ALA A 12 38.10 -18.93 -35.92
CA ALA A 12 37.58 -17.69 -36.56
C ALA A 12 36.91 -17.91 -37.94
N GLN A 13 35.69 -17.36 -38.11
CA GLN A 13 35.24 -16.68 -39.33
C GLN A 13 33.88 -15.97 -39.14
N ALA A 14 33.89 -14.65 -39.36
CA ALA A 14 32.81 -13.87 -39.99
C ALA A 14 33.33 -13.53 -41.43
N PRO A 15 32.50 -13.20 -42.44
CA PRO A 15 31.77 -11.91 -42.52
C PRO A 15 30.43 -11.95 -43.31
N GLY A 16 29.70 -10.82 -43.36
CA GLY A 16 28.72 -10.55 -44.42
C GLY A 16 27.58 -9.60 -44.05
N GLU A 17 27.77 -8.30 -44.30
CA GLU A 17 26.75 -7.24 -44.32
C GLU A 17 25.84 -7.33 -45.56
N ALA A 18 24.56 -6.95 -45.42
CA ALA A 18 23.68 -6.22 -46.37
C ALA A 18 22.21 -6.45 -45.94
N GLY A 19 21.29 -5.49 -45.85
CA GLY A 19 21.33 -4.09 -46.22
C GLY A 19 20.19 -3.32 -45.56
N SER A 20 20.45 -2.02 -45.38
CA SER A 20 19.52 -0.97 -45.00
C SER A 20 18.48 -0.74 -46.11
N CYS A 21 17.19 -0.75 -45.78
CA CYS A 21 16.15 -0.19 -46.63
C CYS A 21 15.79 1.23 -46.14
N THR A 22 16.39 2.22 -46.79
CA THR A 22 16.02 3.64 -46.74
C THR A 22 15.33 4.00 -48.06
N GLY A 23 14.06 4.43 -48.03
CA GLY A 23 13.36 5.03 -49.19
C GLY A 23 12.11 4.29 -49.69
N PRO A 24 11.21 4.96 -50.43
CA PRO A 24 9.76 4.85 -50.22
C PRO A 24 9.04 3.88 -51.18
N ALA A 25 7.91 3.39 -50.65
CA ALA A 25 6.71 2.81 -51.29
C ALA A 25 6.88 1.69 -52.34
N ASP A 26 6.16 0.61 -52.04
CA ASP A 26 5.68 -0.46 -52.93
C ASP A 26 6.63 -1.63 -53.24
N HIS A 27 6.20 -2.80 -52.74
CA HIS A 27 6.53 -4.18 -53.12
C HIS A 27 7.65 -4.91 -52.35
N CYS A 28 7.24 -5.70 -51.35
CA CYS A 28 7.88 -6.98 -51.02
C CYS A 28 6.80 -8.06 -50.71
N PRO A 29 6.84 -9.25 -51.34
CA PRO A 29 5.79 -10.28 -51.27
C PRO A 29 5.96 -11.27 -50.09
N PRO A 30 4.92 -12.05 -49.72
CA PRO A 30 4.99 -13.06 -48.67
C PRO A 30 5.49 -14.42 -49.19
N PRO A 31 6.21 -15.23 -48.38
CA PRO A 31 6.51 -16.62 -48.73
C PRO A 31 5.52 -17.61 -48.10
N ASP A 32 5.02 -18.54 -48.93
CA ASP A 32 4.12 -19.65 -48.59
C ASP A 32 4.84 -21.02 -48.57
N ALA A 33 4.40 -21.87 -47.63
CA ALA A 33 4.17 -23.32 -47.66
C ALA A 33 5.25 -24.38 -48.06
N ARG A 34 5.53 -25.30 -47.09
CA ARG A 34 5.66 -26.79 -47.13
C ARG A 34 6.50 -27.23 -45.90
N ALA A 35 6.26 -28.30 -45.12
CA ALA A 35 5.40 -29.48 -45.15
C ALA A 35 5.27 -30.08 -43.71
N GLN A 36 4.22 -30.84 -43.42
CA GLN A 36 4.07 -31.75 -42.26
C GLN A 36 4.08 -33.23 -42.73
N PRO A 37 4.33 -34.20 -41.82
CA PRO A 37 3.28 -35.19 -41.46
C PRO A 37 3.36 -35.62 -39.97
N ALA A 38 2.46 -36.35 -39.30
CA ALA A 38 1.04 -36.70 -39.39
C ALA A 38 0.71 -37.45 -38.06
N SER A 39 -0.51 -37.32 -37.52
CA SER A 39 -1.01 -38.11 -36.37
C SER A 39 -2.22 -38.95 -36.79
N PRO A 40 -2.47 -40.14 -36.21
CA PRO A 40 -3.61 -40.99 -36.59
C PRO A 40 -4.91 -40.66 -35.81
N PRO A 41 -6.10 -41.09 -36.29
CA PRO A 41 -7.38 -40.46 -35.97
C PRO A 41 -8.31 -41.29 -35.04
N LEU A 42 -9.29 -40.59 -34.46
CA LEU A 42 -10.53 -41.11 -33.84
C LEU A 42 -11.59 -41.44 -34.92
N PRO A 43 -12.53 -42.38 -34.67
CA PRO A 43 -13.69 -42.59 -35.54
C PRO A 43 -14.99 -41.98 -34.99
N SER A 44 -15.89 -41.65 -35.93
CA SER A 44 -17.18 -40.98 -35.77
C SER A 44 -18.41 -41.89 -36.06
N GLN A 45 -19.41 -41.77 -35.18
CA GLN A 45 -20.90 -41.72 -35.32
C GLN A 45 -21.77 -42.71 -36.16
N SER A 46 -22.74 -43.32 -35.44
CA SER A 46 -24.23 -43.44 -35.67
C SER A 46 -24.82 -44.40 -36.74
N PRO A 47 -26.16 -44.73 -36.78
CA PRO A 47 -27.24 -44.87 -35.76
C PRO A 47 -28.18 -46.12 -35.95
N ARG A 48 -29.02 -46.49 -34.95
CA ARG A 48 -30.49 -46.84 -35.03
C ARG A 48 -31.03 -47.86 -33.99
N ARG A 49 -32.30 -47.61 -33.64
CA ARG A 49 -33.42 -48.46 -33.15
C ARG A 49 -33.47 -48.85 -31.67
N GLY A 50 -34.68 -48.69 -31.12
CA GLY A 50 -35.05 -48.92 -29.73
C GLY A 50 -35.62 -50.29 -29.42
N GLY A 51 -36.09 -50.43 -28.18
CA GLY A 51 -36.76 -51.61 -27.62
C GLY A 51 -36.41 -51.79 -26.14
N GLU A 52 -37.41 -51.51 -25.28
CA GLU A 52 -37.79 -52.15 -24.00
C GLU A 52 -36.75 -52.55 -22.90
N GLU A 53 -37.15 -52.22 -21.67
CA GLU A 53 -36.70 -52.65 -20.31
C GLU A 53 -36.83 -54.17 -20.03
N PRO A 54 -36.56 -54.73 -18.81
CA PRO A 54 -35.80 -54.27 -17.62
C PRO A 54 -34.86 -55.34 -16.97
N GLY A 55 -34.03 -54.90 -16.01
CA GLY A 55 -33.72 -55.63 -14.75
C GLY A 55 -32.54 -56.61 -14.69
N ARG A 56 -31.53 -56.31 -13.84
CA ARG A 56 -30.96 -57.28 -12.86
C ARG A 56 -29.97 -56.65 -11.87
N GLU A 57 -30.11 -57.06 -10.62
CA GLU A 57 -29.22 -56.86 -9.46
C GLU A 57 -27.77 -57.32 -9.69
N GLY A 58 -26.83 -56.63 -9.02
CA GLY A 58 -25.41 -56.98 -9.00
C GLY A 58 -24.61 -56.27 -7.89
N ARG A 59 -24.76 -56.81 -6.68
CA ARG A 59 -23.99 -56.68 -5.42
C ARG A 59 -22.51 -56.22 -5.46
N ALA A 60 -22.16 -55.48 -4.39
CA ALA A 60 -20.94 -55.57 -3.53
C ALA A 60 -19.72 -54.65 -3.75
N ALA A 61 -19.45 -53.79 -2.74
CA ALA A 61 -18.17 -53.43 -2.07
C ALA A 61 -18.38 -52.05 -1.42
N ASP A 62 -18.83 -51.89 -0.17
CA ASP A 62 -18.21 -52.19 1.14
C ASP A 62 -16.73 -51.81 1.28
N TRP A 63 -16.48 -50.69 1.96
CA TRP A 63 -15.24 -50.40 2.70
C TRP A 63 -15.58 -49.52 3.91
N ASP A 64 -15.63 -50.17 5.06
CA ASP A 64 -15.88 -49.61 6.37
C ASP A 64 -14.64 -48.90 6.96
N SER A 65 -14.89 -47.70 7.48
CA SER A 65 -14.48 -47.15 8.78
C SER A 65 -13.25 -47.74 9.52
N GLN A 66 -12.23 -46.90 9.78
CA GLN A 66 -11.44 -46.96 11.02
C GLN A 66 -11.13 -45.56 11.56
N ALA A 67 -11.67 -45.28 12.75
CA ALA A 67 -11.41 -44.13 13.60
C ALA A 67 -10.58 -44.55 14.82
N LEU A 68 -9.70 -43.69 15.32
CA LEU A 68 -9.13 -43.73 16.67
C LEU A 68 -8.97 -42.29 17.25
N PRO A 69 -8.97 -42.11 18.59
CA PRO A 69 -9.55 -40.94 19.24
C PRO A 69 -8.57 -40.05 20.01
N GLY A 70 -8.99 -38.80 20.28
CA GLY A 70 -8.83 -38.15 21.58
C GLY A 70 -7.59 -37.28 21.83
N ALA A 71 -7.75 -35.96 21.68
CA ALA A 71 -7.17 -34.96 22.60
C ALA A 71 -7.91 -33.61 22.43
N ALA A 72 -9.11 -33.54 23.00
CA ALA A 72 -9.83 -32.27 23.13
C ALA A 72 -9.13 -31.40 24.18
N VAL A 73 -8.25 -30.49 23.72
CA VAL A 73 -7.78 -29.38 24.53
C VAL A 73 -8.91 -28.37 24.63
N ARG A 74 -9.67 -28.48 25.73
CA ARG A 74 -10.66 -27.51 26.18
C ARG A 74 -9.94 -26.19 26.49
N ARG A 75 -9.93 -25.24 25.56
CA ARG A 75 -9.49 -23.86 25.80
C ARG A 75 -10.70 -22.92 25.86
N GLY A 76 -11.05 -22.57 27.10
CA GLY A 76 -11.64 -21.30 27.53
C GLY A 76 -12.78 -20.72 26.70
N GLU A 77 -14.01 -21.02 27.11
CA GLU A 77 -15.08 -20.03 27.04
C GLU A 77 -14.71 -18.84 27.95
N ALA A 78 -14.58 -17.65 27.39
CA ALA A 78 -15.03 -16.37 27.98
C ALA A 78 -14.64 -15.16 27.11
N MET A 79 -15.55 -14.75 26.24
CA MET A 79 -15.96 -13.34 26.20
C MET A 79 -17.38 -13.31 25.62
N SER A 80 -18.32 -12.95 26.49
CA SER A 80 -19.75 -12.79 26.27
C SER A 80 -20.11 -12.41 24.83
N ALA A 81 -20.64 -13.38 24.07
CA ALA A 81 -21.27 -13.12 22.79
C ALA A 81 -22.46 -12.17 23.03
N LEU A 82 -22.40 -10.97 22.45
CA LEU A 82 -23.55 -10.07 22.40
C LEU A 82 -24.66 -10.78 21.61
N PRO A 83 -25.78 -11.18 22.20
CA PRO A 83 -26.76 -12.03 21.52
C PRO A 83 -27.46 -11.21 20.43
N GLY A 84 -27.31 -11.61 19.16
CA GLY A 84 -28.15 -11.12 18.05
C GLY A 84 -27.49 -10.29 16.96
N LEU A 85 -26.18 -10.02 17.01
CA LEU A 85 -25.48 -9.29 15.95
C LEU A 85 -24.99 -10.23 14.84
N ARG A 86 -25.19 -9.87 13.56
CA ARG A 86 -24.66 -10.64 12.43
C ARG A 86 -23.12 -10.80 12.56
N PRO A 87 -22.55 -11.96 12.17
CA PRO A 87 -21.11 -12.23 12.31
C PRO A 87 -20.23 -11.12 11.72
N GLU A 88 -20.61 -10.57 10.57
CA GLU A 88 -19.89 -9.49 9.88
C GLU A 88 -19.86 -8.21 10.71
N VAL A 89 -21.00 -7.82 11.28
CA VAL A 89 -21.10 -6.62 12.11
C VAL A 89 -20.29 -6.79 13.40
N ARG A 90 -20.29 -8.00 13.97
CA ARG A 90 -19.48 -8.32 15.16
C ARG A 90 -17.99 -8.18 14.88
N ASP A 91 -17.52 -8.70 13.74
CA ASP A 91 -16.11 -8.59 13.34
C ASP A 91 -15.73 -7.13 13.09
N SER A 92 -16.57 -6.35 12.41
CA SER A 92 -16.33 -4.92 12.21
C SER A 92 -16.31 -4.14 13.53
N CYS A 93 -17.21 -4.44 14.47
CA CYS A 93 -17.20 -3.84 15.80
C CYS A 93 -15.93 -4.15 16.59
N ALA A 94 -15.42 -5.38 16.49
CA ALA A 94 -14.16 -5.77 17.14
C ALA A 94 -12.96 -5.00 16.54
N SER A 95 -12.89 -4.87 15.22
CA SER A 95 -11.88 -4.07 14.52
C SER A 95 -11.95 -2.57 14.87
N LEU A 96 -13.15 -2.00 14.94
CA LEU A 96 -13.36 -0.61 15.37
C LEU A 96 -12.96 -0.41 16.84
N GLY A 97 -13.33 -1.34 17.72
CA GLY A 97 -12.92 -1.35 19.13
C GLY A 97 -11.41 -1.47 19.29
N PHE A 98 -10.76 -2.29 18.46
CA PHE A 98 -9.32 -2.43 18.41
C PHE A 98 -8.62 -1.11 18.03
N MET A 99 -9.07 -0.46 16.96
CA MET A 99 -8.53 0.85 16.58
C MET A 99 -8.74 1.90 17.67
N LEU A 100 -9.91 1.93 18.30
CA LEU A 100 -10.19 2.82 19.43
C LEU A 100 -9.21 2.57 20.59
N LEU A 101 -8.95 1.31 20.93
CA LEU A 101 -7.98 0.95 21.97
C LEU A 101 -6.57 1.46 21.63
N VAL A 102 -6.12 1.27 20.38
CA VAL A 102 -4.81 1.79 19.92
C VAL A 102 -4.76 3.32 20.08
N VAL A 103 -5.79 4.04 19.66
CA VAL A 103 -5.88 5.51 19.78
C VAL A 103 -5.84 5.95 21.24
N LEU A 104 -6.57 5.27 22.14
CA LEU A 104 -6.59 5.59 23.57
C LEU A 104 -5.24 5.33 24.23
N LEU A 105 -4.62 4.17 23.97
CA LEU A 105 -3.32 3.82 24.53
C LEU A 105 -2.23 4.78 24.06
N VAL A 106 -2.21 5.13 22.77
CA VAL A 106 -1.28 6.12 22.23
C VAL A 106 -1.56 7.51 22.83
N GLY A 107 -2.82 7.90 22.97
CA GLY A 107 -3.20 9.17 23.61
C GLY A 107 -2.69 9.28 25.05
N LEU A 108 -2.85 8.21 25.84
CA LEU A 108 -2.34 8.11 27.21
C LEU A 108 -0.80 8.15 27.24
N ALA A 109 -0.15 7.39 26.36
CA ALA A 109 1.32 7.36 26.26
C ALA A 109 1.87 8.75 25.88
N ARG A 110 1.25 9.45 24.93
CA ARG A 110 1.61 10.84 24.55
C ARG A 110 1.40 11.81 25.71
N ALA A 111 0.30 11.67 26.45
CA ALA A 111 0.05 12.49 27.65
C ALA A 111 1.09 12.25 28.74
N GLY A 112 1.50 10.98 28.94
CA GLY A 112 2.59 10.62 29.84
C GLY A 112 3.94 11.16 29.39
N ALA A 113 4.27 11.03 28.10
CA ALA A 113 5.50 11.55 27.49
C ALA A 113 5.62 13.06 27.67
N ARG A 114 4.54 13.82 27.44
CA ARG A 114 4.50 15.27 27.68
C ARG A 114 4.83 15.65 29.12
N LYS A 115 4.40 14.85 30.10
CA LYS A 115 4.62 15.11 31.53
C LYS A 115 6.01 14.68 32.00
N ARG A 116 6.57 13.61 31.43
CA ARG A 116 7.80 12.95 31.92
C ARG A 116 9.07 13.28 31.13
N LEU A 117 8.95 13.64 29.84
CA LEU A 117 10.10 13.89 28.97
C LEU A 117 10.37 15.40 28.88
N HIS A 118 11.34 15.87 29.65
CA HIS A 118 11.74 17.28 29.64
C HIS A 118 12.74 17.62 28.52
N ARG A 119 13.42 16.62 27.95
CA ARG A 119 14.35 16.84 26.82
C ARG A 119 13.58 16.98 25.51
N PRO A 120 13.74 18.09 24.75
CA PRO A 120 12.96 18.35 23.54
C PRO A 120 13.17 17.30 22.46
N ALA A 121 14.41 16.81 22.29
CA ALA A 121 14.74 15.74 21.36
C ALA A 121 14.01 14.42 21.71
N ALA A 122 14.09 13.99 22.97
CA ALA A 122 13.42 12.77 23.43
C ALA A 122 11.90 12.89 23.29
N HIS A 123 11.33 14.03 23.67
CA HIS A 123 9.91 14.31 23.52
C HIS A 123 9.47 14.28 22.05
N ALA A 124 10.25 14.89 21.14
CA ALA A 124 9.96 14.89 19.71
C ALA A 124 10.02 13.48 19.11
N PHE A 125 11.06 12.71 19.43
CA PHE A 125 11.21 11.32 18.99
C PHE A 125 10.04 10.46 19.45
N VAL A 126 9.73 10.46 20.76
CA VAL A 126 8.64 9.63 21.32
C VAL A 126 7.29 10.06 20.78
N SER A 127 7.04 11.36 20.63
CA SER A 127 5.77 11.85 20.08
C SER A 127 5.59 11.39 18.63
N GLU A 128 6.58 11.58 17.77
CA GLU A 128 6.53 11.12 16.38
C GLU A 128 6.41 9.60 16.26
N PHE A 129 7.16 8.85 17.07
CA PHE A 129 7.07 7.40 17.11
C PHE A 129 5.65 6.95 17.45
N LEU A 130 5.07 7.50 18.53
CA LEU A 130 3.72 7.14 18.97
C LEU A 130 2.66 7.57 17.95
N GLY A 131 2.79 8.75 17.35
CA GLY A 131 1.82 9.23 16.36
C GLY A 131 1.84 8.42 15.08
N THR A 132 3.03 8.07 14.60
CA THR A 132 3.20 7.23 13.41
C THR A 132 2.74 5.79 13.69
N LEU A 133 2.89 5.31 14.93
CA LEU A 133 2.49 3.96 15.32
C LEU A 133 0.97 3.85 15.29
N GLN A 134 0.27 4.84 15.86
CA GLN A 134 -1.19 4.92 15.79
C GLN A 134 -1.68 4.97 14.35
N LEU A 135 -1.07 5.84 13.52
CA LEU A 135 -1.43 5.95 12.11
C LEU A 135 -1.30 4.60 11.42
N CYS A 136 -0.13 3.97 11.49
CA CYS A 136 0.13 2.70 10.82
C CYS A 136 -0.76 1.56 11.33
N CYS A 137 -0.88 1.37 12.65
CA CYS A 137 -1.71 0.30 13.22
C CYS A 137 -3.20 0.48 12.86
N CYS A 138 -3.72 1.70 12.93
CA CYS A 138 -5.10 1.97 12.52
C CYS A 138 -5.28 1.79 11.01
N THR A 139 -4.30 2.15 10.17
CA THR A 139 -4.41 1.92 8.73
C THR A 139 -4.35 0.43 8.35
N HIS A 140 -3.54 -0.39 9.04
CA HIS A 140 -3.58 -1.85 8.88
C HIS A 140 -4.97 -2.42 9.15
N GLU A 141 -5.61 -2.00 10.25
CA GLU A 141 -6.96 -2.45 10.60
C GLU A 141 -8.04 -1.88 9.66
N LEU A 142 -7.86 -0.64 9.19
CA LEU A 142 -8.73 -0.01 8.19
C LEU A 142 -8.71 -0.77 6.86
N LEU A 143 -7.53 -1.22 6.41
CA LEU A 143 -7.41 -2.05 5.21
C LEU A 143 -8.11 -3.39 5.40
N LEU A 144 -7.95 -4.02 6.56
CA LEU A 144 -8.68 -5.25 6.90
C LEU A 144 -10.20 -5.04 6.83
N LEU A 145 -10.73 -3.94 7.39
CA LEU A 145 -12.15 -3.60 7.30
C LEU A 145 -12.61 -3.35 5.86
N SER A 146 -11.75 -2.75 5.04
CA SER A 146 -12.08 -2.48 3.63
C SER A 146 -12.22 -3.74 2.78
N GLU A 147 -11.55 -4.83 3.17
CA GLU A 147 -11.65 -6.13 2.49
C GLU A 147 -12.93 -6.89 2.87
N GLN A 148 -13.52 -6.60 4.03
CA GLN A 148 -14.72 -7.30 4.52
C GLN A 148 -15.98 -6.97 3.73
N ASP A 149 -16.10 -5.72 3.23
CA ASP A 149 -17.27 -5.25 2.49
C ASP A 149 -16.84 -4.56 1.18
N SER A 150 -16.19 -5.34 0.31
CA SER A 150 -15.70 -4.85 -0.99
C SER A 150 -16.83 -4.47 -1.96
N ALA A 151 -18.09 -4.74 -1.63
CA ALA A 151 -19.24 -4.49 -2.49
C ALA A 151 -19.64 -3.01 -2.55
N HIS A 152 -19.31 -2.23 -1.51
CA HIS A 152 -19.71 -0.81 -1.42
C HIS A 152 -18.53 0.11 -1.05
N PRO A 153 -17.95 0.85 -2.03
CA PRO A 153 -16.81 1.75 -1.76
C PRO A 153 -17.14 2.86 -0.74
N THR A 154 -18.43 3.16 -0.55
CA THR A 154 -18.91 4.18 0.40
C THR A 154 -18.55 3.88 1.85
N TRP A 155 -18.55 2.61 2.27
CA TRP A 155 -18.17 2.23 3.64
C TRP A 155 -16.69 2.49 3.89
N THR A 156 -15.82 1.99 3.02
CA THR A 156 -14.37 2.22 3.10
C THR A 156 -14.03 3.71 3.10
N LEU A 157 -14.65 4.51 2.22
CA LEU A 157 -14.43 5.96 2.19
C LEU A 157 -14.92 6.65 3.47
N THR A 158 -16.05 6.20 4.03
CA THR A 158 -16.55 6.71 5.32
C THR A 158 -15.56 6.44 6.44
N LEU A 159 -14.97 5.24 6.47
CA LEU A 159 -13.94 4.89 7.44
C LEU A 159 -12.66 5.69 7.23
N VAL A 160 -12.19 5.86 5.99
CA VAL A 160 -11.04 6.70 5.65
C VAL A 160 -11.26 8.13 6.15
N TYR A 161 -12.43 8.71 5.88
CA TYR A 161 -12.78 10.05 6.36
C TYR A 161 -12.76 10.11 7.90
N PHE A 162 -13.46 9.20 8.56
CA PHE A 162 -13.57 9.16 10.02
C PHE A 162 -12.21 8.99 10.69
N PHE A 163 -11.40 8.03 10.26
CA PHE A 163 -10.07 7.81 10.85
C PHE A 163 -9.09 8.94 10.50
N SER A 164 -9.21 9.57 9.33
CA SER A 164 -8.46 10.79 9.02
C SER A 164 -8.77 11.93 9.99
N LEU A 165 -10.05 12.10 10.39
CA LEU A 165 -10.43 13.05 11.45
C LEU A 165 -9.81 12.65 12.79
N VAL A 166 -9.94 11.39 13.19
CA VAL A 166 -9.38 10.89 14.46
C VAL A 166 -7.88 11.15 14.51
N HIS A 167 -7.14 10.84 13.45
CA HIS A 167 -5.71 11.11 13.36
C HIS A 167 -5.42 12.61 13.39
N GLY A 168 -6.15 13.44 12.64
CA GLY A 168 -5.97 14.89 12.66
C GLY A 168 -6.22 15.53 14.04
N LEU A 169 -7.11 14.96 14.84
CA LEU A 169 -7.41 15.44 16.21
C LEU A 169 -6.44 14.89 17.26
N THR A 170 -6.01 13.65 17.13
CA THR A 170 -5.20 12.96 18.16
C THR A 170 -3.70 13.13 17.97
N LEU A 171 -3.26 13.32 16.72
CA LEU A 171 -1.85 13.42 16.34
C LEU A 171 -1.35 14.86 16.25
N ALA A 172 -2.06 15.83 16.83
CA ALA A 172 -1.62 17.22 16.86
C ALA A 172 -0.18 17.37 17.40
N GLY A 173 0.67 18.07 16.65
CA GLY A 173 2.08 18.30 16.97
C GLY A 173 3.07 17.25 16.42
N THR A 174 2.58 16.20 15.75
CA THR A 174 3.41 15.24 15.00
C THR A 174 3.19 15.37 13.51
N SER A 175 4.24 15.15 12.73
CA SER A 175 4.23 15.14 11.28
C SER A 175 3.71 13.80 10.76
N SER A 176 4.16 12.69 11.35
CA SER A 176 3.78 11.31 10.98
C SER A 176 3.82 10.99 9.48
N ASN A 177 4.59 11.78 8.73
CA ASN A 177 4.79 11.70 7.29
C ASN A 177 6.16 12.32 6.95
N PRO A 178 7.08 11.55 6.35
CA PRO A 178 8.38 12.05 5.88
C PRO A 178 8.27 13.23 4.90
N CYS A 179 7.28 13.26 4.02
CA CYS A 179 7.07 14.36 3.08
C CYS A 179 6.70 15.66 3.80
N SER A 180 5.95 15.56 4.90
CA SER A 180 5.64 16.71 5.75
C SER A 180 6.85 17.22 6.54
N LEU A 181 7.82 16.35 6.87
CA LEU A 181 9.12 16.78 7.44
C LEU A 181 9.94 17.51 6.37
N MET A 182 10.00 16.95 5.16
CA MET A 182 10.74 17.56 4.04
C MET A 182 10.21 18.96 3.72
N MET A 183 8.88 19.12 3.66
CA MET A 183 8.22 20.42 3.52
C MET A 183 8.63 21.40 4.64
N GLN A 184 8.57 20.98 5.90
CA GLN A 184 8.90 21.83 7.04
C GLN A 184 10.36 22.26 7.04
N ILE A 185 11.29 21.37 6.68
CA ILE A 185 12.72 21.72 6.59
C ILE A 185 12.96 22.68 5.42
N ALA A 186 12.40 22.40 4.24
CA ALA A 186 12.62 23.20 3.03
C ALA A 186 12.05 24.63 3.16
N LEU A 187 10.95 24.79 3.89
CA LEU A 187 10.35 26.10 4.19
C LEU A 187 10.93 26.78 5.45
N GLY A 188 11.97 26.21 6.06
CA GLY A 188 12.63 26.78 7.25
C GLY A 188 11.83 26.66 8.56
N GLY A 189 10.75 25.89 8.58
CA GLY A 189 9.92 25.64 9.77
C GLY A 189 10.50 24.59 10.74
N MET A 190 11.56 23.87 10.36
CA MET A 190 12.22 22.88 11.22
C MET A 190 13.71 22.77 10.90
N ALA A 191 14.54 22.68 11.95
CA ALA A 191 15.97 22.40 11.81
C ALA A 191 16.22 20.98 11.25
N PRO A 192 17.17 20.78 10.31
CA PRO A 192 17.43 19.48 9.69
C PRO A 192 17.73 18.36 10.70
N GLU A 193 18.43 18.64 11.79
CA GLU A 193 18.79 17.67 12.82
C GLU A 193 17.56 17.15 13.56
N MET A 194 16.63 18.05 13.89
CA MET A 194 15.33 17.69 14.46
C MET A 194 14.50 16.90 13.46
N GLY A 195 14.55 17.29 12.18
CA GLY A 195 13.93 16.56 11.08
C GLY A 195 14.42 15.12 10.96
N ALA A 196 15.74 14.91 11.00
CA ALA A 196 16.34 13.59 10.97
C ALA A 196 15.91 12.73 12.17
N LEU A 197 15.87 13.31 13.38
CA LEU A 197 15.39 12.60 14.58
C LEU A 197 13.93 12.16 14.45
N ARG A 198 13.07 13.04 13.94
CA ARG A 198 11.65 12.73 13.70
C ARG A 198 11.47 11.69 12.59
N LEU A 199 12.29 11.74 11.54
CA LEU A 199 12.29 10.74 10.48
C LEU A 199 12.68 9.36 11.01
N LEU A 200 13.73 9.28 11.84
CA LEU A 200 14.11 8.03 12.51
C LEU A 200 12.98 7.47 13.36
N ALA A 201 12.27 8.33 14.10
CA ALA A 201 11.10 7.93 14.88
C ALA A 201 9.97 7.37 14.00
N GLN A 202 9.70 8.00 12.84
CA GLN A 202 8.69 7.56 11.88
C GLN A 202 9.05 6.20 11.27
N LEU A 203 10.31 5.98 10.89
CA LEU A 203 10.78 4.70 10.33
C LEU A 203 10.76 3.57 11.36
N ALA A 204 11.28 3.83 12.57
CA ALA A 204 11.24 2.87 13.66
C ALA A 204 9.79 2.49 14.00
N SER A 205 8.89 3.47 13.98
CA SER A 205 7.47 3.25 14.22
C SER A 205 6.79 2.48 13.10
N ALA A 206 7.07 2.79 11.83
CA ALA A 206 6.51 2.06 10.69
C ALA A 206 6.88 0.58 10.74
N LEU A 207 8.16 0.26 10.99
CA LEU A 207 8.60 -1.13 11.17
C LEU A 207 8.02 -1.74 12.46
N GLY A 208 8.05 -1.02 13.56
CA GLY A 208 7.49 -1.44 14.86
C GLY A 208 5.99 -1.75 14.79
N SER A 209 5.24 -1.00 13.99
CA SER A 209 3.81 -1.22 13.78
C SER A 209 3.53 -2.58 13.15
N ARG A 210 4.38 -3.08 12.23
CA ARG A 210 4.23 -4.42 11.65
C ARG A 210 4.37 -5.52 12.70
N TYR A 211 5.38 -5.41 13.56
CA TYR A 211 5.55 -6.34 14.68
C TYR A 211 4.38 -6.27 15.66
N CYS A 212 3.93 -5.06 15.97
CA CYS A 212 2.78 -4.83 16.85
C CYS A 212 1.50 -5.45 16.28
N MET A 213 1.19 -5.20 15.01
CA MET A 213 0.02 -5.75 14.34
C MET A 213 0.09 -7.27 14.22
N ARG A 214 1.26 -7.85 13.90
CA ARG A 214 1.44 -9.31 13.91
C ARG A 214 1.09 -9.93 15.26
N ALA A 215 1.61 -9.35 16.34
CA ALA A 215 1.34 -9.83 17.69
C ALA A 215 -0.14 -9.65 18.09
N LEU A 216 -0.72 -8.48 17.78
CA LEU A 216 -2.11 -8.17 18.13
C LEU A 216 -3.11 -9.00 17.32
N TRP A 217 -2.88 -9.19 16.02
CA TRP A 217 -3.70 -10.08 15.20
C TRP A 217 -3.55 -11.55 15.60
N SER A 218 -2.42 -11.98 16.16
CA SER A 218 -2.29 -13.35 16.68
C SER A 218 -3.22 -13.67 17.87
N LEU A 219 -3.84 -12.64 18.48
CA LEU A 219 -4.84 -12.83 19.53
C LEU A 219 -6.18 -13.37 19.01
N GLY A 220 -6.42 -13.33 17.69
CA GLY A 220 -7.61 -13.96 17.10
C GLY A 220 -8.94 -13.34 17.51
N LEU A 221 -9.01 -12.01 17.73
CA LEU A 221 -10.26 -11.33 18.16
C LEU A 221 -11.37 -11.41 17.11
N THR A 222 -11.00 -11.56 15.83
CA THR A 222 -11.92 -11.79 14.69
C THR A 222 -11.38 -12.92 13.82
N ARG A 223 -12.21 -13.44 12.90
CA ARG A 223 -11.76 -14.43 11.90
C ARG A 223 -10.66 -13.92 10.97
N TYR A 224 -10.48 -12.60 10.89
CA TYR A 224 -9.48 -11.94 10.04
C TYR A 224 -8.19 -11.64 10.80
N HIS A 225 -8.19 -11.75 12.13
CA HIS A 225 -7.02 -11.54 12.99
C HIS A 225 -6.21 -12.83 13.09
N PHE A 226 -5.18 -12.94 12.26
CA PHE A 226 -4.14 -13.96 12.37
C PHE A 226 -2.79 -13.32 12.02
N GLY A 227 -1.72 -13.74 12.70
CA GLY A 227 -0.43 -13.03 12.65
C GLY A 227 0.24 -13.06 11.28
N GLU A 228 0.06 -14.16 10.55
CA GLU A 228 0.65 -14.41 9.23
C GLU A 228 0.13 -13.45 8.17
N ARG A 229 -1.05 -12.82 8.39
CA ARG A 229 -1.62 -11.79 7.52
C ARG A 229 -0.66 -10.63 7.25
N ILE A 230 0.24 -10.32 8.18
CA ILE A 230 1.21 -9.24 7.99
C ILE A 230 2.16 -9.48 6.81
N PHE A 231 2.25 -10.73 6.33
CA PHE A 231 3.03 -11.13 5.17
C PHE A 231 2.19 -11.25 3.91
N ASP A 232 0.86 -11.25 4.04
CA ASP A 232 -0.03 -11.21 2.89
C ASP A 232 0.17 -9.87 2.18
N CYS A 233 0.56 -9.95 0.92
CA CYS A 233 0.64 -8.80 0.06
C CYS A 233 -0.28 -8.99 -1.13
N ARG A 234 -1.16 -8.00 -1.34
CA ARG A 234 -1.73 -7.73 -2.64
C ARG A 234 -0.97 -6.56 -3.24
N ASN A 235 -0.21 -6.79 -4.31
CA ASN A 235 0.59 -5.73 -4.94
C ASN A 235 -0.34 -4.55 -5.28
N PRO A 236 -0.15 -3.37 -4.65
CA PRO A 236 -1.00 -2.22 -4.86
C PRO A 236 -0.80 -1.63 -6.27
N VAL A 237 0.39 -1.79 -6.85
CA VAL A 237 0.72 -1.33 -8.19
C VAL A 237 0.21 -2.35 -9.20
N GLN A 238 -1.11 -2.33 -9.42
CA GLN A 238 -1.76 -3.11 -10.47
C GLN A 238 -1.64 -2.42 -11.85
N SER A 239 -1.18 -1.17 -11.88
CA SER A 239 -1.01 -0.33 -13.07
C SER A 239 0.46 -0.20 -13.51
N ASP A 240 0.69 0.28 -14.72
CA ASP A 240 2.03 0.63 -15.21
C ASP A 240 2.79 1.55 -14.23
N LEU A 241 4.08 1.30 -14.03
CA LEU A 241 4.94 2.06 -13.11
C LEU A 241 4.83 3.59 -13.25
N PRO A 242 4.76 4.19 -14.46
CA PRO A 242 4.58 5.64 -14.62
C PRO A 242 3.27 6.16 -14.03
N LYS A 243 2.17 5.40 -14.15
CA LYS A 243 0.87 5.78 -13.57
C LYS A 243 0.96 5.83 -12.05
N ALA A 244 1.58 4.82 -11.44
CA ALA A 244 1.78 4.78 -9.99
C ALA A 244 2.62 5.96 -9.48
N VAL A 245 3.73 6.27 -10.17
CA VAL A 245 4.58 7.44 -9.89
C VAL A 245 3.79 8.74 -9.98
N MET A 246 3.01 8.93 -11.04
CA MET A 246 2.18 10.13 -11.21
C MET A 246 1.13 10.26 -10.12
N THR A 247 0.43 9.17 -9.77
CA THR A 247 -0.59 9.16 -8.73
C THR A 247 -0.01 9.60 -7.38
N GLU A 248 1.07 8.98 -6.91
CA GLU A 248 1.68 9.32 -5.62
C GLU A 248 2.25 10.75 -5.59
N ALA A 249 2.84 11.21 -6.69
CA ALA A 249 3.34 12.59 -6.81
C ALA A 249 2.20 13.62 -6.76
N ILE A 250 1.11 13.41 -7.52
CA ILE A 250 -0.04 14.31 -7.56
C ILE A 250 -0.79 14.30 -6.23
N CYS A 251 -1.05 13.13 -5.65
CA CYS A 251 -1.68 13.01 -4.33
C CYS A 251 -0.86 13.76 -3.26
N CYS A 252 0.46 13.58 -3.25
CA CYS A 252 1.33 14.27 -2.32
C CYS A 252 1.31 15.79 -2.51
N PHE A 253 1.38 16.26 -3.76
CA PHE A 253 1.29 17.68 -4.11
C PHE A 253 -0.04 18.29 -3.63
N ILE A 254 -1.18 17.66 -3.93
CA ILE A 254 -2.51 18.16 -3.54
C ILE A 254 -2.64 18.20 -2.02
N PHE A 255 -2.28 17.10 -1.33
CA PHE A 255 -2.40 17.02 0.13
C PHE A 255 -1.56 18.08 0.83
N HIS A 256 -0.29 18.26 0.45
CA HIS A 256 0.57 19.24 1.11
C HIS A 256 0.22 20.69 0.70
N SER A 257 -0.27 20.90 -0.52
CA SER A 257 -0.83 22.21 -0.92
C SER A 257 -2.04 22.58 -0.07
N ALA A 258 -2.96 21.64 0.16
CA ALA A 258 -4.09 21.82 1.06
C ALA A 258 -3.63 22.07 2.50
N LEU A 259 -2.58 21.37 2.96
CA LEU A 259 -2.00 21.57 4.29
C LEU A 259 -1.48 23.00 4.48
N LEU A 260 -0.85 23.61 3.48
CA LEU A 260 -0.44 25.02 3.52
C LEU A 260 -1.62 25.98 3.42
N GLN A 261 -2.53 25.77 2.47
CA GLN A 261 -3.67 26.67 2.24
C GLN A 261 -4.61 26.74 3.44
N PHE A 262 -4.80 25.64 4.15
CA PHE A 262 -5.71 25.60 5.29
C PHE A 262 -5.07 26.04 6.62
N GLN A 263 -3.83 26.54 6.65
CA GLN A 263 -3.20 27.01 7.89
C GLN A 263 -3.98 28.14 8.56
N GLU A 264 -4.53 29.07 7.77
CA GLU A 264 -5.32 30.22 8.25
C GLU A 264 -6.77 29.86 8.62
N VAL A 265 -7.21 28.64 8.29
CA VAL A 265 -8.56 28.16 8.59
C VAL A 265 -8.63 27.69 10.05
N ARG A 266 -9.76 27.93 10.71
CA ARG A 266 -10.04 27.46 12.08
C ARG A 266 -9.68 25.98 12.23
N ALA A 267 -8.90 25.65 13.27
CA ALA A 267 -8.33 24.31 13.45
C ALA A 267 -9.35 23.16 13.36
N ARG A 268 -10.56 23.33 13.91
CA ARG A 268 -11.63 22.31 13.82
C ARG A 268 -12.05 22.06 12.38
N LEU A 269 -12.29 23.12 11.60
CA LEU A 269 -12.66 23.01 10.19
C LEU A 269 -11.49 22.50 9.33
N ARG A 270 -10.26 22.92 9.63
CA ARG A 270 -9.04 22.47 8.95
C ARG A 270 -8.91 20.95 8.96
N VAL A 271 -9.18 20.31 10.10
CA VAL A 271 -9.12 18.84 10.20
C VAL A 271 -10.18 18.17 9.31
N HIS A 272 -11.40 18.73 9.24
CA HIS A 272 -12.42 18.22 8.33
C HIS A 272 -12.07 18.39 6.85
N LEU A 273 -11.49 19.53 6.47
CA LEU A 273 -11.07 19.78 5.10
C LEU A 273 -9.94 18.82 4.68
N LEU A 274 -8.94 18.62 5.56
CA LEU A 274 -7.85 17.68 5.29
C LEU A 274 -8.35 16.23 5.21
N ALA A 275 -9.26 15.82 6.10
CA ALA A 275 -9.86 14.49 6.04
C ALA A 275 -10.66 14.29 4.74
N ALA A 276 -11.40 15.31 4.28
CA ALA A 276 -12.10 15.27 3.00
C ALA A 276 -11.13 15.16 1.82
N VAL A 277 -10.02 15.90 1.82
CA VAL A 277 -8.96 15.79 0.80
C VAL A 277 -8.35 14.39 0.79
N ILE A 278 -7.97 13.85 1.94
CA ILE A 278 -7.42 12.48 2.04
C ILE A 278 -8.43 11.47 1.48
N THR A 279 -9.70 11.60 1.85
CA THR A 279 -10.77 10.69 1.37
C THR A 279 -10.96 10.79 -0.14
N PHE A 280 -10.94 12.00 -0.70
CA PHE A 280 -11.01 12.21 -2.14
C PHE A 280 -9.81 11.61 -2.87
N LEU A 281 -8.60 11.79 -2.35
CA LEU A 281 -7.38 11.20 -2.93
C LEU A 281 -7.41 9.66 -2.84
N ALA A 282 -7.89 9.10 -1.73
CA ALA A 282 -8.09 7.67 -1.57
C ALA A 282 -9.12 7.13 -2.57
N TYR A 283 -10.21 7.85 -2.82
CA TYR A 283 -11.17 7.50 -3.87
C TYR A 283 -10.55 7.54 -5.27
N ALA A 284 -9.79 8.60 -5.59
CA ALA A 284 -9.25 8.82 -6.93
C ALA A 284 -8.05 7.93 -7.28
N GLY A 285 -7.16 7.67 -6.30
CA GLY A 285 -5.89 6.97 -6.52
C GLY A 285 -5.74 5.67 -5.73
N GLY A 286 -6.67 5.33 -4.83
CA GLY A 286 -6.55 4.19 -3.94
C GLY A 286 -6.44 2.85 -4.66
N SER A 287 -7.15 2.68 -5.78
CA SER A 287 -7.07 1.47 -6.61
C SER A 287 -5.76 1.33 -7.41
N LEU A 288 -5.01 2.43 -7.57
CA LEU A 288 -3.77 2.46 -8.37
C LEU A 288 -2.53 2.21 -7.51
N THR A 289 -2.47 2.78 -6.31
CA THR A 289 -1.29 2.73 -5.43
C THR A 289 -1.62 2.62 -3.95
N GLY A 290 -2.90 2.66 -3.57
CA GLY A 290 -3.34 2.93 -2.21
C GLY A 290 -3.45 4.43 -1.88
N ALA A 291 -2.96 5.31 -2.75
CA ALA A 291 -2.88 6.77 -2.56
C ALA A 291 -2.32 7.13 -1.17
N LEU A 292 -1.08 6.72 -0.89
CA LEU A 292 -0.52 6.84 0.46
C LEU A 292 0.12 8.19 0.72
N PHE A 293 0.86 8.73 -0.27
CA PHE A 293 1.59 10.00 -0.23
C PHE A 293 2.39 10.23 1.08
N ASN A 294 2.80 9.13 1.70
CA ASN A 294 3.43 9.05 3.00
C ASN A 294 4.41 7.87 3.00
N PRO A 295 5.72 8.13 2.84
CA PRO A 295 6.71 7.07 2.73
C PRO A 295 6.81 6.18 3.99
N ALA A 296 6.55 6.71 5.18
CA ALA A 296 6.56 5.91 6.42
C ALA A 296 5.35 4.96 6.49
N LEU A 297 4.17 5.43 6.09
CA LEU A 297 2.98 4.59 6.00
C LEU A 297 3.16 3.50 4.93
N ALA A 298 3.70 3.85 3.77
CA ALA A 298 4.02 2.90 2.71
C ALA A 298 5.01 1.82 3.17
N LEU A 299 6.02 2.19 3.96
CA LEU A 299 6.96 1.25 4.58
C LEU A 299 6.24 0.28 5.53
N SER A 300 5.27 0.77 6.32
CA SER A 300 4.50 -0.10 7.20
C SER A 300 3.61 -1.09 6.44
N LEU A 301 2.94 -0.63 5.38
CA LEU A 301 1.95 -1.43 4.65
C LEU A 301 2.60 -2.33 3.60
N HIS A 302 3.32 -1.73 2.65
CA HIS A 302 3.69 -2.40 1.40
C HIS A 302 5.10 -2.95 1.34
N PHE A 303 5.95 -2.73 2.35
CA PHE A 303 7.37 -3.13 2.25
C PHE A 303 7.57 -4.60 1.83
N VAL A 304 6.81 -5.54 2.41
CA VAL A 304 6.87 -6.97 2.06
C VAL A 304 6.44 -7.27 0.61
N CYS A 305 5.63 -6.41 0.00
CA CYS A 305 5.21 -6.56 -1.40
C CYS A 305 6.35 -6.37 -2.41
N PHE A 306 7.44 -5.73 -2.00
CA PHE A 306 8.51 -5.29 -2.88
C PHE A 306 9.87 -5.86 -2.46
N ASP A 307 9.90 -7.01 -1.79
CA ASP A 307 11.14 -7.64 -1.31
C ASP A 307 12.17 -7.84 -2.45
N GLU A 308 11.70 -8.33 -3.61
CA GLU A 308 12.51 -8.51 -4.82
C GLU A 308 12.56 -7.25 -5.73
N ALA A 309 11.79 -6.21 -5.42
CA ALA A 309 11.58 -5.03 -6.27
C ALA A 309 11.69 -3.70 -5.48
N PHE A 310 12.62 -3.63 -4.53
CA PHE A 310 12.78 -2.47 -3.65
C PHE A 310 12.95 -1.15 -4.41
N SER A 311 13.59 -1.17 -5.59
CA SER A 311 13.75 0.01 -6.44
C SER A 311 12.41 0.58 -6.91
N GLN A 312 11.42 -0.26 -7.21
CA GLN A 312 10.07 0.18 -7.58
C GLN A 312 9.35 0.79 -6.37
N PHE A 313 9.44 0.14 -5.20
CA PHE A 313 8.90 0.69 -3.95
C PHE A 313 9.47 2.08 -3.66
N PHE A 314 10.78 2.22 -3.72
CA PHE A 314 11.46 3.48 -3.47
C PHE A 314 11.06 4.55 -4.51
N THR A 315 10.95 4.17 -5.78
CA THR A 315 10.54 5.11 -6.83
C THR A 315 9.11 5.61 -6.62
N VAL A 316 8.16 4.71 -6.35
CA VAL A 316 6.73 5.03 -6.22
C VAL A 316 6.40 5.70 -4.89
N TYR A 317 6.96 5.24 -3.76
CA TYR A 317 6.53 5.70 -2.44
C TYR A 317 7.50 6.65 -1.76
N TRP A 318 8.71 6.84 -2.28
CA TRP A 318 9.67 7.83 -1.77
C TRP A 318 9.95 8.94 -2.77
N LEU A 319 10.43 8.61 -3.98
CA LEU A 319 10.81 9.63 -4.97
C LEU A 319 9.60 10.39 -5.50
N ALA A 320 8.52 9.71 -5.89
CA ALA A 320 7.33 10.36 -6.42
C ALA A 320 6.68 11.34 -5.42
N PRO A 321 6.38 10.96 -4.16
CA PRO A 321 5.90 11.92 -3.17
C PRO A 321 6.90 13.07 -2.93
N SER A 322 8.21 12.81 -2.98
CA SER A 322 9.22 13.87 -2.83
C SER A 322 9.17 14.89 -3.97
N VAL A 323 8.97 14.43 -5.22
CA VAL A 323 8.70 15.30 -6.37
C VAL A 323 7.43 16.12 -6.15
N GLY A 324 6.36 15.52 -5.60
CA GLY A 324 5.14 16.23 -5.24
C GLY A 324 5.37 17.40 -4.27
N ILE A 325 6.21 17.23 -3.25
CA ILE A 325 6.62 18.31 -2.35
C ILE A 325 7.43 19.37 -3.07
N LEU A 326 8.39 18.99 -3.93
CA LEU A 326 9.19 19.95 -4.69
C LEU A 326 8.29 20.82 -5.58
N LEU A 327 7.35 20.20 -6.30
CA LEU A 327 6.37 20.93 -7.12
C LEU A 327 5.50 21.87 -6.27
N MET A 328 5.10 21.43 -5.08
CA MET A 328 4.35 22.27 -4.16
C MET A 328 5.17 23.48 -3.71
N ILE A 329 6.43 23.29 -3.29
CA ILE A 329 7.31 24.39 -2.88
C ILE A 329 7.53 25.35 -4.05
N LEU A 330 7.74 24.84 -5.26
CA LEU A 330 7.88 25.66 -6.46
C LEU A 330 6.62 26.50 -6.69
N MET A 331 5.44 25.89 -6.56
CA MET A 331 4.16 26.57 -6.72
C MET A 331 4.01 27.71 -5.69
N PHE A 332 4.26 27.47 -4.41
CA PHE A 332 4.04 28.48 -3.35
C PHE A 332 5.15 29.51 -3.22
N SER A 333 6.39 29.18 -3.61
CA SER A 333 7.53 30.09 -3.46
C SER A 333 7.72 30.99 -4.67
N PHE A 334 7.42 30.49 -5.88
CA PHE A 334 7.70 31.23 -7.12
C PHE A 334 6.47 31.91 -7.73
N LEU A 335 5.28 31.32 -7.66
CA LEU A 335 4.10 31.92 -8.32
C LEU A 335 3.60 33.21 -7.65
N PRO A 336 3.49 33.32 -6.31
CA PRO A 336 2.97 34.55 -5.70
C PRO A 336 3.87 35.79 -5.92
N PRO A 337 5.22 35.71 -5.75
CA PRO A 337 6.09 36.84 -6.10
C PRO A 337 6.05 37.19 -7.58
N TRP A 338 5.98 36.18 -8.46
CA TRP A 338 5.91 36.39 -9.91
C TRP A 338 4.62 37.09 -10.34
N LEU A 339 3.47 36.67 -9.80
CA LEU A 339 2.17 37.31 -10.08
C LEU A 339 2.13 38.76 -9.59
N ASN A 340 2.64 39.02 -8.38
CA ASN A 340 2.68 40.37 -7.82
C ASN A 340 3.61 41.29 -8.62
N HIS A 341 4.75 40.78 -9.11
CA HIS A 341 5.66 41.55 -9.96
C HIS A 341 4.99 41.97 -11.28
N ASN A 342 4.28 41.05 -11.94
CA ASN A 342 3.59 41.34 -13.20
C ASN A 342 2.40 42.30 -13.03
N GLN A 343 1.71 42.26 -11.90
CA GLN A 343 0.66 43.24 -11.58
C GLN A 343 1.21 44.66 -11.31
N ILE A 344 2.43 44.78 -10.79
CA ILE A 344 3.07 46.08 -10.58
C ILE A 344 3.52 46.69 -11.91
N ILE A 345 3.98 45.85 -12.86
CA ILE A 345 4.39 46.31 -14.20
C ILE A 345 3.18 46.80 -15.00
N THR A 346 2.08 46.04 -15.03
CA THR A 346 0.85 46.40 -15.76
C THR A 346 0.10 47.60 -15.18
N LYS A 347 0.36 48.01 -13.93
CA LYS A 347 -0.18 49.25 -13.34
C LYS A 347 0.67 50.50 -13.60
N LYS A 348 1.87 50.35 -14.18
CA LYS A 348 2.80 51.45 -14.48
C LYS A 348 2.83 51.84 -15.96
N GLU A 349 2.12 51.11 -16.81
CA GLU A 349 1.85 51.43 -18.23
C GLU A 349 0.50 52.14 -18.37
#